data_AF-A0A2V9TTS7-F1
#
_entry.id   AF-A0A2V9TTS7-F1
#
_cell.length_a   1.000
_cell.length_b   1.000
_cell.length_c   1.000
_cell.angle_alpha   90.00
_cell.angle_beta   90.00
_cell.angle_gamma   90.00
#
_symmetry.space_group_name_H-M   'P 1'
#
loop_
_entity.id
_entity.type
_entity.pdbx_description
1 polymer ?
#
loop_
_entity_poly.entity_id
_entity_poly.type
_entity_poly.pdbx_seq_one_letter_code
_entity_poly.pdbx_strand_id
1 'polypeptide(L)'
;MLRLIDQHISFEFVREQLRDSYSETGRPSIDPELLLRILLIGYLYGITSERKLVEELRMHLAWRWFTGLALASWTPGALVALHTS
;
A
#
# COMPACT_ATOMS: atom_id res chain seq x y z
N MET A 1 5.33 5.72 15.80
CA MET A 1 5.43 4.30 15.39
C MET A 1 5.77 4.15 13.91
N LEU A 2 4.93 4.60 12.97
CA LEU A 2 5.19 4.45 11.52
C LEU A 2 6.53 5.05 11.04
N ARG A 3 6.96 6.18 11.61
CA ARG A 3 8.30 6.76 11.34
C ARG A 3 9.46 5.86 11.76
N LEU A 4 9.32 5.09 12.84
CA LEU A 4 10.37 4.15 13.27
C LEU A 4 10.45 2.96 12.31
N ILE A 5 9.31 2.49 11.83
CA ILE A 5 9.23 1.41 10.84
C ILE A 5 9.91 1.83 9.55
N ASP A 6 9.56 3.01 9.02
CA ASP A 6 10.15 3.55 7.80
C ASP A 6 11.67 3.79 7.92
N GLN A 7 12.16 4.08 9.13
CA GLN A 7 13.60 4.22 9.40
C GLN A 7 14.37 2.90 9.55
N HIS A 8 13.70 1.82 9.98
CA HIS A 8 14.37 0.54 10.30
C HIS A 8 14.07 -0.57 9.30
N ILE A 9 13.09 -0.39 8.42
CA ILE A 9 12.68 -1.37 7.42
C ILE A 9 12.81 -0.74 6.03
N SER A 10 13.81 -1.20 5.27
CA SER A 10 13.83 -0.95 3.84
C SER A 10 12.79 -1.84 3.17
N PHE A 11 11.95 -1.27 2.32
CA PHE A 11 10.99 -2.01 1.50
C PHE A 11 11.49 -2.24 0.07
N GLU A 12 12.72 -1.85 -0.24
CA GLU A 12 13.32 -1.99 -1.57
C GLU A 12 13.39 -3.46 -2.02
N PHE A 13 13.66 -4.38 -1.07
CA PHE A 13 13.69 -5.82 -1.31
C PHE A 13 12.36 -6.38 -1.86
N VAL A 14 11.23 -5.70 -1.61
CA VAL A 14 9.90 -6.17 -1.99
C VAL A 14 9.76 -6.20 -3.50
N ARG A 15 10.26 -5.16 -4.18
CA ARG A 15 10.26 -5.10 -5.65
C ARG A 15 11.18 -6.15 -6.25
N GLU A 16 12.33 -6.41 -5.63
CA GLU A 16 13.26 -7.44 -6.10
C GLU A 16 12.66 -8.84 -5.98
N GLN A 17 12.05 -9.17 -4.84
CA GLN A 17 11.47 -10.48 -4.58
C GLN A 17 10.19 -10.76 -5.38
N LEU A 18 9.42 -9.72 -5.68
CA LEU A 18 8.15 -9.84 -6.40
C LEU A 18 8.29 -9.53 -7.90
N ARG A 19 9.52 -9.28 -8.38
CA ARG A 19 9.81 -8.93 -9.77
C ARG A 19 9.29 -9.97 -10.76
N ASP A 20 9.45 -11.24 -10.42
CA ASP A 20 9.01 -12.35 -11.28
C ASP A 20 7.48 -12.53 -11.27
N SER A 21 6.80 -12.00 -10.25
CA SER A 21 5.33 -12.08 -10.09
C SER A 21 4.60 -10.81 -10.54
N TYR A 22 5.31 -9.68 -10.65
CA TYR A 22 4.76 -8.39 -11.08
C TYR A 22 5.34 -8.00 -12.44
N SER A 23 4.52 -8.12 -13.48
CA SER A 23 4.88 -7.63 -14.82
C SER A 23 5.04 -6.11 -14.82
N GLU A 24 6.19 -5.60 -15.26
CA GLU A 24 6.41 -4.17 -15.54
C GLU A 24 5.57 -3.69 -16.75
N THR A 25 4.97 -4.62 -17.53
CA THR A 25 4.21 -4.32 -18.74
C THR A 25 2.72 -4.66 -18.56
N GLY A 26 1.89 -3.63 -18.35
CA GLY A 26 0.43 -3.75 -18.15
C GLY A 26 -0.19 -2.47 -17.55
N ARG A 27 -1.52 -2.47 -17.34
CA ARG A 27 -2.20 -1.45 -16.50
C ARG A 27 -1.45 -1.40 -15.17
N PRO A 28 -1.02 -0.24 -14.64
CA PRO A 28 -0.20 -0.21 -13.43
C PRO A 28 -1.00 -0.85 -12.29
N SER A 29 -0.68 -2.12 -11.98
CA SER A 29 -1.13 -2.78 -10.77
C SER A 29 -0.55 -2.01 -9.58
N ILE A 30 -1.24 -2.06 -8.44
CA ILE A 30 -0.80 -1.44 -7.19
C ILE A 30 0.65 -1.86 -6.94
N ASP A 31 1.55 -0.89 -6.70
CA ASP A 31 2.96 -1.17 -6.44
C ASP A 31 3.07 -2.21 -5.31
N PRO A 32 3.85 -3.30 -5.48
CA PRO A 32 3.97 -4.34 -4.47
C PRO A 32 4.48 -3.81 -3.12
N GLU A 33 5.32 -2.77 -3.13
CA GLU A 33 5.74 -2.06 -1.91
C GLU A 33 4.55 -1.35 -1.26
N LEU A 34 3.72 -0.67 -2.05
CA LEU A 34 2.51 0.00 -1.56
C LEU A 34 1.54 -1.01 -0.93
N LEU A 35 1.32 -2.15 -1.59
CA LEU A 35 0.47 -3.22 -1.07
C LEU A 35 0.98 -3.74 0.27
N LEU A 36 2.29 -4.01 0.39
CA LEU A 36 2.88 -4.47 1.64
C LEU A 36 2.75 -3.42 2.76
N ARG A 37 2.97 -2.14 2.45
CA ARG A 37 2.79 -1.04 3.42
C ARG A 37 1.34 -0.95 3.92
N ILE A 38 0.36 -1.15 3.03
CA ILE A 38 -1.08 -1.21 3.39
C ILE A 38 -1.37 -2.42 4.30
N LEU A 39 -0.91 -3.61 3.92
CA LEU A 39 -1.09 -4.83 4.73
C LEU A 39 -0.44 -4.71 6.11
N LEU A 40 0.75 -4.09 6.19
CA LEU A 40 1.44 -3.85 7.44
C LEU A 40 0.65 -2.93 8.37
N ILE A 41 0.03 -1.87 7.83
CA ILE A 41 -0.89 -1.03 8.62
C ILE A 41 -2.08 -1.86 9.12
N GLY A 42 -2.73 -2.64 8.24
CA GLY A 42 -3.84 -3.51 8.63
C GLY A 42 -3.47 -4.45 9.78
N TYR A 43 -2.30 -5.08 9.68
CA TYR A 43 -1.78 -5.97 10.72
C TYR A 43 -1.47 -5.24 12.03
N LEU A 44 -0.72 -4.13 11.99
CA LEU A 44 -0.30 -3.40 13.19
C LEU A 44 -1.46 -2.77 13.96
N TYR A 45 -2.50 -2.34 13.26
CA TYR A 45 -3.67 -1.70 13.85
C TYR A 45 -4.88 -2.64 14.01
N GLY A 46 -4.71 -3.94 13.71
CA GLY A 46 -5.76 -4.95 13.86
C GLY A 46 -6.98 -4.74 12.95
N ILE A 47 -6.78 -4.12 11.78
CA ILE A 47 -7.84 -3.88 10.79
C ILE A 47 -7.82 -5.03 9.78
N THR A 48 -8.85 -5.86 9.82
CA THR A 48 -9.03 -7.00 8.89
C THR A 48 -9.94 -6.67 7.71
N SER A 49 -10.71 -5.58 7.79
CA SER A 49 -11.59 -5.14 6.71
C SER A 49 -10.85 -4.22 5.75
N GLU A 50 -10.71 -4.65 4.49
CA GLU A 50 -10.11 -3.85 3.42
C GLU A 50 -10.82 -2.51 3.24
N ARG A 51 -12.16 -2.51 3.25
CA ARG A 51 -12.97 -1.28 3.14
C ARG A 51 -12.64 -0.30 4.26
N LYS A 52 -12.59 -0.78 5.51
CA LYS A 52 -12.22 0.05 6.66
C LYS A 52 -10.79 0.56 6.52
N LEU A 53 -9.85 -0.28 6.10
CA LEU A 53 -8.46 0.10 5.89
C LEU A 53 -8.32 1.23 4.86
N VAL A 54 -9.04 1.14 3.74
CA VAL A 54 -9.11 2.19 2.71
C VAL A 54 -9.69 3.48 3.27
N GLU A 55 -10.73 3.39 4.09
CA GLU A 55 -11.37 4.56 4.70
C GLU A 55 -10.43 5.28 5.68
N GLU A 56 -9.78 4.52 6.55
CA GLU A 56 -8.78 5.04 7.49
C GLU A 56 -7.55 5.61 6.76
N LEU A 57 -7.09 4.97 5.68
CA LEU A 57 -6.04 5.50 4.81
C LEU A 57 -6.43 6.85 4.19
N ARG A 58 -7.72 7.08 3.92
CA ARG A 58 -8.19 8.37 3.39
C ARG A 58 -8.21 9.45 4.47
N MET A 59 -8.56 9.09 5.70
CA MET A 59 -8.70 10.00 6.84
C MET A 59 -7.36 10.33 7.53
N HIS A 60 -6.41 9.40 7.55
CA HIS A 60 -5.15 9.55 8.28
C HIS A 60 -3.99 9.98 7.37
N LEU A 61 -3.60 11.25 7.45
CA LEU A 61 -2.48 11.82 6.70
C LEU A 61 -1.15 11.08 6.95
N ALA A 62 -0.92 10.62 8.18
CA ALA A 62 0.28 9.85 8.54
C ALA A 62 0.36 8.51 7.80
N TRP A 63 -0.79 7.88 7.53
CA TRP A 63 -0.86 6.60 6.83
C TRP A 63 -0.67 6.80 5.33
N ARG A 64 -1.17 7.90 4.78
CA ARG A 64 -0.90 8.33 3.39
C ARG A 64 0.57 8.64 3.16
N TRP A 65 1.21 9.32 4.12
CA TRP A 65 2.65 9.57 4.10
C TRP A 65 3.43 8.25 4.13
N PHE A 66 3.08 7.34 5.03
CA PHE A 66 3.77 6.04 5.16
C PHE A 66 3.62 5.15 3.94
N THR A 67 2.46 5.16 3.28
CA THR A 67 2.19 4.33 2.10
C THR A 67 2.72 4.96 0.80
N GLY A 68 3.17 6.22 0.81
CA GLY A 68 3.58 6.89 -0.42
C GLY A 68 2.42 7.19 -1.39
N LEU A 69 1.16 7.06 -0.93
CA LEU A 69 -0.06 7.35 -1.71
C LEU A 69 -0.17 8.81 -2.20
N ALA A 70 0.73 9.69 -1.76
CA ALA A 70 0.86 11.04 -2.31
C ALA A 70 1.59 11.07 -3.68
N LEU A 71 2.43 10.08 -3.98
CA LEU A 71 3.25 9.98 -5.19
C LEU A 71 2.67 9.03 -6.25
N ALA A 72 2.05 7.93 -5.81
CA ALA A 72 1.21 7.12 -6.68
C ALA A 72 -0.07 7.91 -6.96
N SER A 73 -0.17 8.51 -8.14
CA SER A 73 -1.34 9.23 -8.59
C SER A 73 -2.61 8.45 -8.21
N TRP A 74 -3.46 9.07 -7.38
CA TRP A 74 -4.78 8.57 -7.03
C TRP A 74 -5.57 8.45 -8.34
N THR A 75 -5.43 7.32 -9.03
CA THR A 75 -6.19 7.00 -10.23
C THR A 75 -7.39 6.19 -9.77
N PRO A 76 -8.62 6.55 -10.20
CA PRO A 76 -9.83 5.84 -9.82
C PRO A 76 -9.77 4.32 -10.02
N GLY A 77 -8.88 3.81 -10.90
CA GLY A 77 -8.68 2.39 -11.14
C GLY A 77 -8.12 1.58 -9.95
N ALA A 78 -7.28 2.17 -9.09
CA ALA A 78 -6.72 1.46 -7.94
C ALA A 78 -7.78 1.18 -6.85
N LEU A 79 -8.78 2.05 -6.74
CA LEU A 79 -9.92 1.86 -5.83
C LEU A 79 -10.94 0.85 -6.38
N VAL A 80 -11.09 0.75 -7.71
CA VAL A 80 -12.00 -0.23 -8.33
C VAL A 80 -11.54 -1.66 -8.02
N ALA A 81 -10.22 -1.93 -8.00
CA ALA A 81 -9.69 -3.26 -7.68
C ALA A 81 -10.02 -3.74 -6.24
N LEU A 82 -10.18 -2.81 -5.29
CA LEU A 82 -10.48 -3.12 -3.89
C LEU A 82 -11.98 -3.11 -3.56
N HIS A 83 -12.82 -2.69 -4.51
CA HIS A 83 -14.28 -2.60 -4.33
C HIS A 83 -15.05 -3.73 -5.04
N THR A 84 -14.36 -4.57 -5.85
CA THR A 84 -14.97 -5.62 -6.68
C THR A 84 -14.58 -7.05 -6.26
N SER A 85 -14.23 -7.30 -5.00
CA SER A 85 -14.11 -8.66 -4.43
C SER A 85 -15.07 -8.87 -3.27
#